data_AF-A0A956IQK1-F1
#
_entry.id   AF-A0A956IQK1-F1
#
_cell.length_a   1.000
_cell.length_b   1.000
_cell.length_c   1.000
_cell.angle_alpha   90.00
_cell.angle_beta   90.00
_cell.angle_gamma   90.00
#
_symmetry.space_group_name_H-M   'P 1'
#
loop_
_entity.id
_entity.type
_entity.pdbx_description
1 polymer ?
#
loop_
_entity_poly.entity_id
_entity_poly.type
_entity_poly.pdbx_seq_one_letter_code
_entity_poly.pdbx_strand_id
1 'polypeptide(L)' 'MTVRPPDQLDRQIFDAVQRLGSATIQQLLGAVHEPPPLRTVQRRLKKLCDKGLLAKQGSRRDAFYRLPESNP' A
#
# COMPACT_ATOMS: atom_id res chain seq x y z
N MET A 1 -19.06 -12.73 7.54
CA MET A 1 -17.73 -12.09 7.58
C MET A 1 -16.91 -12.63 6.42
N THR A 2 -16.84 -11.92 5.31
CA THR A 2 -16.10 -12.36 4.11
C THR A 2 -14.62 -12.05 4.29
N VAL A 3 -13.84 -13.07 4.65
CA VAL A 3 -12.37 -12.98 4.65
C VAL A 3 -11.95 -12.89 3.18
N ARG A 4 -11.78 -11.66 2.66
CA ARG A 4 -11.24 -11.46 1.31
C ARG A 4 -9.87 -12.14 1.23
N PRO A 5 -9.58 -12.90 0.17
CA PRO A 5 -8.30 -13.58 0.05
C PRO A 5 -7.16 -12.56 0.23
N PRO A 6 -6.13 -12.91 1.00
CA PRO A 6 -5.09 -11.97 1.43
C PRO A 6 -4.39 -11.26 0.26
N ASP A 7 -4.47 -11.80 -0.96
CA ASP A 7 -3.81 -11.27 -2.14
C ASP A 7 -4.62 -10.20 -2.88
N GLN A 8 -5.95 -10.19 -2.77
CA GLN A 8 -6.78 -9.20 -3.49
C GLN A 8 -6.55 -7.79 -2.95
N LEU A 9 -6.47 -7.63 -1.62
CA LEU A 9 -6.19 -6.34 -1.00
C LEU A 9 -4.75 -5.89 -1.25
N ASP A 10 -3.79 -6.82 -1.20
CA ASP A 10 -2.38 -6.54 -1.49
C ASP A 10 -2.25 -6.02 -2.94
N ARG A 11 -2.96 -6.64 -3.89
CA ARG A 11 -3.03 -6.21 -5.30
C ARG A 11 -3.68 -4.83 -5.46
N GLN A 12 -4.80 -4.58 -4.80
CA GLN A 12 -5.47 -3.27 -4.84
C GLN A 12 -4.57 -2.15 -4.31
N ILE A 13 -3.86 -2.39 -3.21
CA ILE A 13 -2.91 -1.43 -2.63
C ILE A 13 -1.76 -1.18 -3.61
N PHE A 14 -1.19 -2.26 -4.18
CA PHE A 14 -0.11 -2.16 -5.15
C PHE A 14 -0.53 -1.38 -6.40
N ASP A 15 -1.68 -1.72 -7.00
CA ASP A 15 -2.23 -1.05 -8.18
C ASP A 15 -2.52 0.43 -7.89
N ALA A 16 -3.00 0.76 -6.70
CA ALA A 16 -3.22 2.14 -6.28
C ALA A 16 -1.90 2.93 -6.17
N VAL A 17 -0.85 2.35 -5.57
CA VAL A 17 0.47 2.99 -5.55
C VAL A 17 1.04 3.16 -6.95
N GLN A 18 0.90 2.14 -7.81
CA GLN A 18 1.37 2.20 -9.20
C GLN A 18 0.68 3.30 -10.00
N ARG A 19 -0.64 3.43 -9.90
CA ARG A 19 -1.41 4.48 -10.60
C ARG A 19 -1.07 5.89 -10.12
N LEU A 20 -0.82 6.05 -8.82
CA LEU A 20 -0.49 7.35 -8.21
C LEU A 20 1.00 7.69 -8.31
N GLY A 21 1.86 6.73 -8.67
CA GLY A 21 3.32 6.82 -8.60
C GLY A 21 3.87 6.81 -7.18
N SER A 22 3.26 7.60 -6.30
CA SER A 22 3.49 7.60 -4.84
C SER A 22 2.18 7.85 -4.11
N ALA A 23 1.97 7.17 -2.97
CA ALA A 23 0.74 7.28 -2.21
C ALA A 23 0.98 7.23 -0.70
N THR A 24 0.29 8.11 0.03
CA THR A 24 0.16 8.06 1.48
C THR A 24 -0.88 7.04 1.91
N ILE A 25 -0.88 6.65 3.19
CA ILE A 25 -1.89 5.72 3.73
C ILE A 25 -3.31 6.29 3.56
N GLN A 26 -3.48 7.60 3.69
CA GLN A 26 -4.79 8.26 3.52
C GLN A 26 -5.28 8.17 2.07
N GLN A 27 -4.39 8.40 1.10
CA GLN A 27 -4.72 8.23 -0.32
C GLN A 27 -5.09 6.79 -0.65
N LEU A 28 -4.37 5.82 -0.07
CA LEU A 28 -4.67 4.40 -0.26
C LEU A 28 -6.01 4.00 0.36
N LEU A 29 -6.37 4.55 1.52
CA LEU A 29 -7.70 4.34 2.10
C LEU A 29 -8.81 4.91 1.23
N GLY A 30 -8.59 6.09 0.63
CA GLY A 30 -9.55 6.69 -0.30
C GLY A 30 -9.67 5.96 -1.65
N ALA A 31 -8.64 5.21 -2.05
CA ALA A 31 -8.62 4.47 -3.32
C ALA A 31 -9.33 3.11 -3.26
N VAL A 32 -9.66 2.61 -2.06
CA VAL A 32 -10.30 1.30 -1.89
C VAL A 32 -11.79 1.48 -1.64
N HIS A 33 -12.63 0.87 -2.49
CA HIS A 33 -14.10 1.00 -2.47
C HIS A 33 -14.75 0.59 -1.13
N GLU A 34 -14.08 -0.27 -0.36
CA GLU A 34 -14.45 -0.62 1.01
C GLU A 34 -13.17 -0.63 1.86
N PRO A 35 -12.81 0.50 2.49
CA PRO A 35 -11.52 0.65 3.12
C PRO A 35 -11.40 -0.27 4.34
N PRO A 36 -10.42 -1.19 4.35
CA PRO A 36 -10.19 -2.02 5.53
C PRO A 36 -9.65 -1.17 6.69
N PRO A 37 -9.65 -1.70 7.93
CA PRO A 37 -9.09 -1.01 9.07
C PRO A 37 -7.66 -0.54 8.82
N LEU A 38 -7.30 0.64 9.34
CA LEU A 38 -5.97 1.24 9.17
C LEU A 38 -4.83 0.26 9.50
N ARG A 39 -4.97 -0.50 10.59
CA ARG A 39 -4.00 -1.53 11.00
C ARG A 39 -3.79 -2.61 9.95
N THR A 40 -4.83 -2.99 9.22
CA THR A 40 -4.75 -3.96 8.12
C THR A 40 -3.95 -3.39 6.97
N VAL A 41 -4.24 -2.16 6.53
CA VAL A 41 -3.50 -1.47 5.47
C VAL A 41 -2.03 -1.32 5.83
N GLN A 42 -1.73 -0.88 7.06
CA GLN A 42 -0.36 -0.76 7.57
C GLN A 42 0.39 -2.10 7.54
N ARG A 43 -0.25 -3.19 7.98
CA ARG A 43 0.33 -4.54 7.92
C ARG A 43 0.58 -4.99 6.48
N ARG A 44 -0.33 -4.68 5.55
CA ARG A 44 -0.17 -5.04 4.12
C ARG A 44 0.94 -4.24 3.45
N LEU A 45 0.99 -2.93 3.69
CA LEU A 45 2.08 -2.08 3.22
C LEU A 45 3.43 -2.55 3.75
N LYS A 46 3.50 -2.87 5.06
CA LYS A 46 4.71 -3.44 5.64
C LYS A 46 5.11 -4.74 4.93
N LYS A 47 4.17 -5.67 4.69
CA LYS A 47 4.43 -6.92 3.95
C LYS A 47 4.93 -6.66 2.53
N LEU A 48 4.35 -5.71 1.80
CA LEU A 48 4.78 -5.34 0.44
C LEU A 48 6.17 -4.70 0.44
N CYS A 49 6.49 -3.89 1.46
CA CYS A 49 7.82 -3.34 1.66
C CYS A 49 8.86 -4.42 2.03
N ASP A 50 8.52 -5.31 2.96
CA ASP A 50 9.38 -6.42 3.38
C ASP A 50 9.67 -7.37 2.19
N LYS A 51 8.75 -7.47 1.22
CA LYS A 51 8.93 -8.19 -0.05
C LYS A 51 9.71 -7.43 -1.13
N GLY A 52 10.10 -6.18 -0.89
CA GLY A 52 10.76 -5.33 -1.88
C GLY A 52 9.87 -4.87 -3.03
N LEU A 53 8.55 -5.00 -2.92
CA LEU A 53 7.60 -4.57 -3.96
C LEU A 53 7.25 -3.08 -3.86
N LEU A 54 7.37 -2.50 -2.66
CA LEU A 54 7.14 -1.09 -2.39
C LEU A 54 8.27 -0.53 -1.53
N ALA A 55 8.66 0.71 -1.75
CA ALA A 55 9.55 1.45 -0.88
C ALA A 55 8.76 2.46 -0.05
N LYS A 56 8.95 2.44 1.27
CA LYS A 56 8.46 3.49 2.16
C LYS A 56 9.47 4.64 2.19
N GLN A 57 9.00 5.84 1.92
CA GLN A 57 9.78 7.08 1.95
C GLN A 57 9.15 8.07 2.92
N GLY A 58 9.96 8.95 3.50
CA GLY A 58 9.51 9.93 4.49
C GLY A 58 9.31 9.37 5.90
N SER A 59 8.96 10.27 6.84
CA SER A 59 8.79 9.93 8.25
C SER A 59 7.41 10.35 8.78
N ARG A 60 6.87 9.54 9.70
CA ARG A 60 5.58 9.78 10.40
C ARG A 60 4.45 10.23 9.48
N ARG A 61 4.15 11.54 9.47
CA ARG A 61 2.98 12.15 8.81
C ARG A 61 3.17 12.30 7.31
N ASP A 62 4.42 12.41 6.87
CA ASP A 62 4.81 12.56 5.47
C ASP A 62 5.32 11.24 4.88
N ALA A 63 4.96 10.11 5.51
CA ALA A 63 5.30 8.80 5.00
C ALA A 63 4.45 8.47 3.77
N PHE A 64 5.10 8.27 2.64
CA PHE A 64 4.49 7.80 1.39
C PHE A 64 5.16 6.51 0.92
N TYR A 65 4.43 5.78 0.09
CA TYR A 65 4.85 4.51 -0.48
C TYR A 65 4.91 4.68 -1.98
N ARG A 66 5.99 4.21 -2.58
CA ARG A 66 6.19 4.22 -4.03
C ARG A 66 6.70 2.87 -4.50
N LEU A 67 6.61 2.60 -5.80
CA LEU A 67 7.36 1.50 -6.39
C LEU A 67 8.86 1.75 -6.16
N PRO A 68 9.64 0.73 -5.78
CA PRO A 68 11.09 0.87 -5.76
C PRO A 68 11.54 1.28 -7.17
N GLU A 69 12.43 2.24 -7.26
CA GLU A 69 13.17 2.46 -8.50
C GLU A 69 14.01 1.21 -8.69
N SER A 70 13.46 0.24 -9.44
CA SER A 70 14.27 -0.84 -9.95
C SER A 70 15.22 -0.16 -10.93
N ASN A 71 16.41 0.16 -10.44
CA ASN A 71 17.55 0.43 -11.30
C ASN A 71 17.69 -0.80 -12.21
N PRO A 72 17.56 -0.68 -13.54
CA PRO A 72 17.91 -1.77 -14.44
C PRO A 72 19.37 -2.18 -14.26
#